data_AF-A0A9W7IYN3-F1
#
_entry.id   AF-A0A9W7IYN3-F1
#
_cell.length_a   1.000
_cell.length_b   1.000
_cell.length_c   1.000
_cell.angle_alpha   90.00
_cell.angle_beta   90.00
_cell.angle_gamma   90.00
#
_symmetry.space_group_name_H-M   'P 1'
#
loop_
_entity.id
_entity.type
_entity.pdbx_description
1 polymer ?
#
loop_
_entity_poly.entity_id
_entity_poly.type
_entity_poly.pdbx_seq_one_letter_code
_entity_poly.pdbx_strand_id
1 'polypeptide(L)'
;MGYRYSAEKNSSNIFQDYLVDKLGDEFEHFGVYQDYCEPMSKLSLGITELLSISLGVQISHFREFFDKNESIMRLNYYPSCQKPYLTLGTWPHCDPTSLTILHQDQVGGLQVFFDNEWRSISPNLKVFVVKIGETFKPLSNMRYKSCLHCAVVNRHTIRKS
;
A
#
# COMPACT_ATOMS: atom_id res chain seq x y z
N MET A 1 4.10 -0.73 11.49
CA MET A 1 2.83 -0.44 12.19
C MET A 1 1.73 -0.39 11.13
N GLY A 2 0.60 -1.06 11.34
CA GLY A 2 -0.52 -1.09 10.40
C GLY A 2 -1.71 -0.34 11.01
N TYR A 3 -2.26 0.62 10.27
CA TYR A 3 -3.39 1.44 10.72
C TYR A 3 -4.62 1.09 9.91
N ARG A 4 -5.77 0.91 10.56
CA ARG A 4 -7.05 0.68 9.90
C ARG A 4 -7.73 2.02 9.62
N TYR A 5 -8.23 2.19 8.41
CA TYR A 5 -9.05 3.33 8.02
C TYR A 5 -10.49 2.88 7.73
N SER A 6 -11.46 3.62 8.28
CA SER A 6 -12.90 3.52 8.00
C SER A 6 -13.43 4.85 7.49
N ALA A 7 -14.33 4.82 6.51
CA ALA A 7 -14.83 6.01 5.81
C ALA A 7 -15.95 6.78 6.56
N GLU A 8 -16.24 6.44 7.81
CA GLU A 8 -17.30 7.12 8.58
C GLU A 8 -16.91 8.58 8.91
N LYS A 9 -17.65 9.51 8.29
CA LYS A 9 -17.52 10.97 8.48
C LYS A 9 -18.13 11.38 9.82
N ASN A 10 -17.33 11.49 10.87
CA ASN A 10 -17.48 12.50 11.95
C ASN A 10 -16.55 12.18 13.13
N SER A 11 -15.24 12.47 13.04
CA SER A 11 -14.42 12.54 14.27
C SER A 11 -12.98 13.04 14.14
N SER A 12 -12.47 13.50 12.99
CA SER A 12 -10.99 13.59 12.82
C SER A 12 -10.29 14.36 13.94
N ASN A 13 -10.85 15.50 14.36
CA ASN A 13 -10.27 16.28 15.47
C ASN A 13 -10.61 15.70 16.85
N ILE A 14 -11.86 15.27 17.08
CA ILE A 14 -12.28 14.73 18.40
C ILE A 14 -11.49 13.46 18.76
N PHE A 15 -11.26 12.59 17.79
CA PHE A 15 -10.54 11.34 18.02
C PHE A 15 -9.04 11.58 18.19
N GLN A 16 -8.44 12.45 17.37
CA GLN A 16 -7.04 12.84 17.51
C GLN A 16 -6.79 13.53 18.86
N ASP A 17 -7.63 14.51 19.22
CA ASP A 17 -7.54 15.23 20.49
C ASP A 17 -7.71 14.26 21.67
N TYR A 18 -8.62 13.29 21.57
CA TYR A 18 -8.76 12.23 22.57
C TYR A 18 -7.52 11.35 22.68
N LEU A 19 -6.93 10.92 21.55
CA LEU A 19 -5.71 10.11 21.58
C LEU A 19 -4.53 10.87 22.16
N VAL A 20 -4.37 12.15 21.81
CA VAL A 20 -3.30 13.00 22.36
C VAL A 20 -3.53 13.22 23.87
N ASP A 21 -4.76 13.56 24.28
CA ASP A 21 -5.10 13.75 25.71
C ASP A 21 -4.92 12.47 26.54
N LYS A 22 -5.23 11.29 25.99
CA LYS A 22 -5.20 10.02 26.74
C LYS A 22 -3.93 9.22 26.60
N LEU A 23 -3.24 9.31 25.47
CA LEU A 23 -2.10 8.46 25.12
C LEU A 23 -0.82 9.26 24.87
N GLY A 24 -0.89 10.59 24.79
CA GLY A 24 0.26 11.49 24.71
C GLY A 24 0.56 12.04 23.31
N ASP A 25 1.48 13.00 23.26
CA ASP A 25 1.80 13.79 22.07
C ASP A 25 2.36 12.96 20.89
N GLU A 26 2.85 11.74 21.14
CA GLU A 26 3.30 10.84 20.07
C GLU A 26 2.19 10.43 19.08
N PHE A 27 0.92 10.63 19.46
CA PHE A 27 -0.26 10.40 18.62
C PHE A 27 -0.69 11.63 17.80
N GLU A 28 0.02 12.75 17.90
CA GLU A 28 -0.29 13.96 17.13
C GLU A 28 -0.22 13.71 15.61
N HIS A 29 0.63 12.79 15.16
CA HIS A 29 0.74 12.41 13.75
C HIS A 29 -0.47 11.63 13.21
N PHE A 30 -1.41 11.21 14.07
CA PHE A 30 -2.57 10.43 13.65
C PHE A 30 -3.50 11.19 12.70
N GLY A 31 -3.65 12.50 12.89
CA GLY A 31 -4.42 13.35 11.97
C GLY A 31 -3.83 13.36 10.55
N VAL A 32 -2.51 13.46 10.44
CA VAL A 32 -1.80 13.43 9.14
C VAL A 32 -2.02 12.11 8.43
N TYR A 33 -2.04 10.99 9.15
CA TYR A 33 -2.33 9.68 8.58
C TYR A 33 -3.75 9.58 8.06
N GLN A 34 -4.73 10.13 8.78
CA GLN A 34 -6.12 10.18 8.35
C GLN A 34 -6.30 11.02 7.08
N ASP A 35 -5.68 12.21 7.05
CA ASP A 35 -5.69 13.12 5.89
C ASP A 35 -5.06 12.48 4.65
N TYR A 36 -4.11 11.57 4.83
CA TYR A 36 -3.52 10.79 3.74
C TYR A 36 -4.39 9.60 3.32
N CYS A 37 -5.03 8.90 4.26
CA CYS A 37 -5.82 7.70 3.97
C CYS A 37 -7.09 8.00 3.18
N GLU A 38 -7.77 9.12 3.43
CA GLU A 38 -8.99 9.48 2.68
C GLU A 38 -8.75 9.63 1.16
N PRO A 39 -7.79 10.45 0.67
CA PRO A 39 -7.52 10.53 -0.76
C PRO A 39 -6.99 9.22 -1.35
N MET A 40 -6.24 8.42 -0.58
CA MET A 40 -5.79 7.10 -1.04
C MET A 40 -6.95 6.11 -1.19
N SER A 41 -7.96 6.16 -0.30
CA SER A 41 -9.19 5.38 -0.42
C SER A 41 -9.96 5.76 -1.69
N LYS A 42 -10.13 7.08 -1.94
CA LYS A 42 -10.76 7.57 -3.19
C LYS A 42 -10.00 7.12 -4.44
N LEU A 43 -8.66 7.19 -4.42
CA LEU A 43 -7.81 6.72 -5.51
C LEU A 43 -7.96 5.21 -5.75
N SER A 44 -8.00 4.42 -4.68
CA SER A 44 -8.24 2.98 -4.74
C SER A 44 -9.56 2.65 -5.45
N LEU A 45 -10.65 3.32 -5.07
CA LEU A 45 -11.95 3.14 -5.73
C LEU A 45 -11.93 3.56 -7.21
N GLY A 46 -11.23 4.64 -7.56
CA GLY A 46 -11.05 5.01 -8.97
C GLY A 46 -10.27 3.95 -9.77
N ILE A 47 -9.25 3.33 -9.16
CA ILE A 47 -8.51 2.23 -9.81
C ILE A 47 -9.41 1.00 -9.98
N THR A 48 -10.25 0.66 -9.01
CA THR A 48 -11.16 -0.49 -9.14
C THR A 48 -12.24 -0.28 -10.21
N GLU A 49 -12.68 0.95 -10.46
CA GLU A 49 -13.51 1.31 -11.61
C GLU A 49 -12.78 1.04 -12.93
N LEU A 50 -11.51 1.44 -13.05
CA LEU A 50 -10.69 1.16 -14.24
C LEU A 50 -10.50 -0.35 -14.47
N LEU A 51 -10.30 -1.11 -13.38
CA LEU A 51 -10.22 -2.57 -13.45
C LEU A 51 -11.57 -3.21 -13.84
N SER A 52 -12.69 -2.60 -13.47
CA SER A 52 -14.02 -3.04 -13.90
C SER A 52 -14.19 -2.89 -15.41
N ILE A 53 -13.81 -1.73 -15.95
CA ILE A 53 -13.87 -1.44 -17.39
C ILE A 53 -12.97 -2.41 -18.18
N SER A 54 -11.74 -2.63 -17.74
CA SER A 54 -10.80 -3.54 -18.43
C SER A 54 -11.27 -5.00 -18.46
N LEU A 55 -12.08 -5.38 -17.46
CA LEU A 55 -12.67 -6.72 -17.37
C LEU A 55 -13.98 -6.86 -18.16
N GLY A 56 -14.52 -5.74 -18.69
CA GLY A 56 -15.77 -5.73 -19.46
C GLY A 56 -17.02 -5.84 -18.59
N VAL A 57 -16.93 -5.49 -17.31
CA VAL A 57 -18.06 -5.42 -16.39
C VAL A 57 -18.49 -3.97 -16.17
N GLN A 58 -19.63 -3.76 -15.51
CA GLN A 58 -20.10 -2.41 -15.20
C GLN A 58 -19.07 -1.64 -14.38
N ILE A 59 -18.88 -0.34 -14.67
CA ILE A 59 -17.86 0.51 -14.02
C ILE A 59 -17.94 0.48 -12.49
N SER A 60 -19.15 0.40 -11.93
CA SER A 60 -19.38 0.39 -10.49
C SER A 60 -19.20 -0.99 -9.84
N HIS A 61 -19.01 -2.06 -10.62
CA HIS A 61 -19.04 -3.45 -10.12
C HIS A 61 -18.06 -3.68 -8.96
N PHE A 62 -16.77 -3.39 -9.16
CA PHE A 62 -15.81 -3.54 -8.08
C PHE A 62 -15.87 -2.38 -7.09
N ARG A 63 -16.24 -1.17 -7.52
CA ARG A 63 -16.42 -0.05 -6.58
C ARG A 63 -17.42 -0.40 -5.49
N GLU A 64 -18.62 -0.86 -5.86
CA GLU A 64 -19.68 -1.24 -4.94
C GLU A 64 -19.26 -2.42 -4.06
N PHE A 65 -18.51 -3.38 -4.62
CA PHE A 65 -17.92 -4.49 -3.86
C PHE A 65 -16.91 -4.00 -2.81
N PHE A 66 -16.15 -2.93 -3.09
CA PHE A 66 -15.14 -2.36 -2.20
C PHE A 66 -15.60 -1.16 -1.36
N ASP A 67 -16.82 -0.66 -1.55
CA ASP A 67 -17.30 0.61 -0.95
C ASP A 67 -17.27 0.62 0.58
N LYS A 68 -17.43 -0.55 1.21
CA LYS A 68 -17.38 -0.74 2.67
C LYS A 68 -16.15 -1.48 3.17
N ASN A 69 -15.15 -1.70 2.32
CA ASN A 69 -13.98 -2.48 2.70
C ASN A 69 -12.99 -1.64 3.50
N GLU A 70 -12.37 -2.28 4.50
CA GLU A 70 -11.32 -1.66 5.30
C GLU A 70 -10.03 -1.53 4.48
N SER A 71 -9.39 -0.37 4.58
CA SER A 71 -8.03 -0.16 4.06
C SER A 71 -7.02 -0.16 5.18
N ILE A 72 -5.82 -0.70 4.90
CA ILE A 72 -4.72 -0.73 5.86
C ILE A 72 -3.57 0.11 5.31
N MET A 73 -3.13 1.11 6.07
CA MET A 73 -1.90 1.82 5.80
C MET A 73 -0.74 1.16 6.55
N ARG A 74 0.34 0.84 5.84
CA ARG A 74 1.55 0.23 6.40
C ARG A 74 2.75 1.10 6.11
N LEU A 75 3.39 1.59 7.16
CA LEU A 75 4.67 2.30 7.05
C LEU A 75 5.81 1.31 7.27
N ASN A 76 6.71 1.24 6.30
CA ASN A 76 7.88 0.36 6.35
C ASN A 76 9.15 1.19 6.49
N TYR A 77 10.00 0.78 7.43
CA TYR A 77 11.29 1.36 7.70
C TYR A 77 12.36 0.30 7.53
N TYR A 78 13.29 0.54 6.61
CA TYR A 78 14.37 -0.38 6.25
C TYR A 78 15.70 0.26 6.61
N PRO A 79 16.34 -0.12 7.74
CA PRO A 79 17.62 0.44 8.14
C PRO A 79 18.74 0.02 7.17
N SER A 80 19.85 0.76 7.21
CA SER A 80 21.09 0.35 6.55
C SER A 80 21.54 -1.03 7.07
N CYS A 81 21.92 -1.92 6.17
CA CYS A 81 22.32 -3.28 6.48
C CYS A 81 23.78 -3.53 6.06
N GLN A 82 24.61 -4.06 6.96
CA GLN A 82 26.02 -4.37 6.66
C GLN A 82 26.20 -5.51 5.64
N LYS A 83 25.25 -6.46 5.59
CA LYS A 83 25.30 -7.63 4.70
C LYS A 83 24.06 -7.70 3.80
N PRO A 84 23.85 -6.72 2.91
CA PRO A 84 22.61 -6.60 2.12
C PRO A 84 22.39 -7.74 1.13
N TYR A 85 23.46 -8.47 0.76
CA TYR A 85 23.39 -9.65 -0.10
C TYR A 85 22.91 -10.91 0.64
N LEU A 86 22.83 -10.87 1.98
CA LEU A 86 22.32 -11.98 2.82
C LEU A 86 21.03 -11.63 3.54
N THR A 87 20.49 -10.42 3.34
CA THR A 87 19.34 -9.92 4.10
C THR A 87 18.36 -9.26 3.15
N LEU A 88 17.09 -9.60 3.29
CA LEU A 88 15.98 -8.91 2.67
C LEU A 88 15.27 -8.05 3.71
N GLY A 89 14.85 -6.86 3.32
CA GLY A 89 14.00 -6.01 4.15
C GLY A 89 12.59 -6.59 4.27
N THR A 90 12.09 -7.17 3.18
CA THR A 90 10.85 -7.94 3.18
C THR A 90 11.03 -9.14 2.28
N TRP A 91 10.72 -10.32 2.80
CA TRP A 91 10.80 -11.59 2.06
C TRP A 91 9.88 -11.61 0.84
N PRO A 92 10.18 -12.41 -0.20
CA PRO A 92 9.31 -12.57 -1.36
C PRO A 92 7.89 -12.97 -0.97
N HIS A 93 6.90 -12.21 -1.42
CA HIS A 93 5.48 -12.48 -1.19
C HIS A 93 4.61 -11.86 -2.28
N CYS A 94 3.36 -12.31 -2.34
CA CYS A 94 2.26 -11.60 -3.01
C CYS A 94 1.43 -10.89 -1.92
N ASP A 95 0.89 -9.72 -2.24
CA ASP A 95 0.03 -9.01 -1.29
C ASP A 95 -1.26 -9.80 -1.06
N PRO A 96 -1.71 -10.02 0.19
CA PRO A 96 -2.96 -10.74 0.45
C PRO A 96 -4.21 -9.90 0.12
N THR A 97 -4.07 -8.57 0.02
CA THR A 97 -5.15 -7.63 -0.28
C THR A 97 -5.62 -7.74 -1.73
N SER A 98 -6.62 -6.96 -2.14
CA SER A 98 -7.04 -6.89 -3.56
C SER A 98 -6.16 -5.94 -4.37
N LEU A 99 -5.86 -4.78 -3.78
CA LEU A 99 -5.09 -3.71 -4.40
C LEU A 99 -4.14 -3.12 -3.35
N THR A 100 -2.92 -2.81 -3.77
CA THR A 100 -1.94 -2.06 -2.95
C THR A 100 -1.52 -0.83 -3.73
N ILE A 101 -1.58 0.34 -3.09
CA ILE A 101 -1.01 1.59 -3.59
C ILE A 101 0.20 1.90 -2.72
N LEU A 102 1.38 1.91 -3.33
CA LEU A 102 2.64 2.08 -2.64
C LEU A 102 3.26 3.42 -3.04
N HIS A 103 3.52 4.25 -2.03
CA HIS A 103 4.43 5.39 -2.13
C HIS A 103 5.83 4.93 -1.67
N GLN A 104 6.88 5.40 -2.32
CA GLN A 104 8.25 5.04 -1.94
C GLN A 104 9.16 6.26 -2.00
N ASP A 105 10.20 6.26 -1.17
CA ASP A 105 11.25 7.27 -1.20
C ASP A 105 12.14 7.16 -2.47
N GLN A 106 13.30 7.81 -2.47
CA GLN A 106 14.26 7.81 -3.59
C GLN A 106 15.39 6.81 -3.48
N VAL A 107 15.40 5.96 -2.44
CA VAL A 107 16.51 5.02 -2.21
C VAL A 107 16.37 3.77 -3.09
N GLY A 108 15.14 3.42 -3.49
CA GLY A 108 14.86 2.22 -4.25
C GLY A 108 15.00 0.95 -3.38
N GLY A 109 14.72 -0.21 -3.96
CA GLY A 109 14.82 -1.50 -3.27
C GLY A 109 13.58 -2.39 -3.41
N LEU A 110 12.47 -1.87 -3.95
CA LEU A 110 11.39 -2.73 -4.40
C LEU A 110 11.85 -3.54 -5.61
N GLN A 111 11.70 -4.86 -5.55
CA GLN A 111 11.88 -5.74 -6.69
C GLN A 111 10.63 -6.57 -6.93
N VAL A 112 10.33 -6.82 -8.19
CA VAL A 112 9.22 -7.68 -8.64
C VAL A 112 9.77 -8.85 -9.42
N PHE A 113 9.16 -10.03 -9.27
CA PHE A 113 9.54 -11.22 -10.02
C PHE A 113 8.69 -11.30 -11.29
N PHE A 114 9.33 -11.17 -12.45
CA PHE A 114 8.67 -11.14 -13.76
C PHE A 114 9.57 -11.80 -14.80
N ASP A 115 8.99 -12.63 -15.67
CA ASP A 115 9.71 -13.42 -16.68
C ASP A 115 10.90 -14.22 -16.10
N ASN A 116 10.66 -14.91 -14.98
CA ASN A 116 11.64 -15.71 -14.24
C ASN A 116 12.84 -14.93 -13.68
N GLU A 117 12.74 -13.61 -13.59
CA GLU A 117 13.82 -12.75 -13.10
C GLU A 117 13.31 -11.69 -12.11
N TRP A 118 14.19 -11.32 -11.18
CA TRP A 118 13.94 -10.20 -10.27
C TRP A 118 14.29 -8.88 -10.97
N ARG A 119 13.31 -7.99 -11.06
CA ARG A 119 13.46 -6.66 -11.68
C ARG A 119 13.25 -5.57 -10.64
N SER A 120 14.21 -4.65 -10.55
CA SER A 120 14.12 -3.49 -9.67
C SER A 120 13.15 -2.45 -10.23
N ILE A 121 12.28 -1.92 -9.37
CA ILE A 121 11.42 -0.79 -9.71
C ILE A 121 12.17 0.50 -9.37
N SER A 122 12.36 1.35 -10.38
CA SER A 122 13.01 2.65 -10.17
C SER A 122 12.13 3.54 -9.29
N PRO A 123 12.68 4.12 -8.20
CA PRO A 123 11.90 5.00 -7.34
C PRO A 123 11.61 6.33 -8.02
N ASN A 124 10.44 6.91 -7.74
CA ASN A 124 10.04 8.24 -8.21
C ASN A 124 9.01 8.84 -7.23
N LEU A 125 9.33 9.99 -6.62
CA LEU A 125 8.50 10.65 -5.60
C LEU A 125 7.17 11.18 -6.14
N LYS A 126 7.02 11.30 -7.46
CA LYS A 126 5.83 11.87 -8.10
C LYS A 126 4.83 10.81 -8.55
N VAL A 127 5.10 9.53 -8.29
CA VAL A 127 4.25 8.42 -8.75
C VAL A 127 3.98 7.42 -7.65
N PHE A 128 2.83 6.74 -7.74
CA PHE A 128 2.52 5.59 -6.92
C PHE A 128 2.75 4.30 -7.72
N VAL A 129 3.21 3.26 -7.02
CA VAL A 129 3.23 1.90 -7.57
C VAL A 129 1.95 1.19 -7.18
N VAL A 130 1.19 0.73 -8.16
CA VAL A 130 -0.05 -0.01 -7.95
C VAL A 130 0.20 -1.49 -8.17
N LYS A 131 -0.19 -2.33 -7.23
CA LYS A 131 -0.07 -3.79 -7.31
C LYS A 131 -1.44 -4.45 -7.17
N ILE A 132 -1.65 -5.51 -7.96
CA ILE A 132 -2.76 -6.43 -7.77
C ILE A 132 -2.36 -7.49 -6.74
N GLY A 133 -3.19 -7.69 -5.73
CA GLY A 133 -2.98 -8.71 -4.71
C GLY A 133 -3.76 -10.00 -4.96
N GLU A 134 -3.54 -10.99 -4.10
CA GLU A 134 -4.07 -12.35 -4.24
C GLU A 134 -5.60 -12.39 -4.20
N THR A 135 -6.26 -11.51 -3.44
CA THR A 135 -7.73 -11.51 -3.33
C THR A 135 -8.40 -11.08 -4.64
N PHE A 136 -7.74 -10.27 -5.48
CA PHE A 136 -8.32 -9.82 -6.75
C PHE A 136 -8.20 -10.84 -7.89
N LYS A 137 -7.28 -11.82 -7.78
CA LYS A 137 -7.13 -12.90 -8.77
C LYS A 137 -8.44 -13.66 -9.01
N PRO A 138 -9.10 -14.25 -7.99
CA PRO A 138 -10.37 -14.94 -8.20
C PRO A 138 -11.50 -13.98 -8.62
N LEU A 139 -11.52 -12.74 -8.11
CA LEU A 139 -12.53 -11.73 -8.49
C LEU A 139 -12.47 -11.38 -9.99
N SER A 140 -11.27 -11.42 -10.57
CA SER A 140 -11.06 -11.18 -12.00
C SER A 140 -11.15 -12.45 -12.86
N ASN A 141 -11.64 -13.56 -12.30
CA ASN A 141 -11.62 -14.88 -12.93
C ASN A 141 -10.21 -15.26 -13.46
N MET A 142 -9.20 -15.05 -12.62
CA MET A 142 -7.78 -15.34 -12.90
C MET A 142 -7.16 -14.53 -14.05
N ARG A 143 -7.84 -13.49 -14.56
CA ARG A 143 -7.30 -12.64 -15.63
C ARG A 143 -6.16 -11.75 -15.15
N TYR A 144 -6.27 -11.21 -13.94
CA TYR A 144 -5.16 -10.50 -13.32
C TYR A 144 -4.30 -11.45 -12.50
N LYS A 145 -2.98 -11.22 -12.56
CA LYS A 145 -1.99 -11.95 -11.75
C LYS A 145 -1.58 -11.09 -10.57
N SER A 146 -1.38 -11.70 -9.42
CA SER A 146 -0.72 -10.99 -8.32
C SER A 146 0.78 -10.92 -8.55
N CYS A 147 1.37 -9.83 -8.07
CA CYS A 147 2.77 -9.52 -8.23
C CYS A 147 3.58 -10.15 -7.08
N LEU A 148 4.39 -11.18 -7.38
CA LEU A 148 5.41 -11.65 -6.46
C LEU A 148 6.51 -10.59 -6.37
N HIS A 149 6.78 -10.11 -5.16
CA HIS A 149 7.70 -9.00 -4.95
C HIS A 149 8.41 -9.10 -3.61
N CYS A 150 9.51 -8.36 -3.46
CA CYS A 150 10.29 -8.27 -2.23
C CYS A 150 10.85 -6.86 -2.04
N ALA A 151 11.43 -6.59 -0.88
CA ALA A 151 12.19 -5.38 -0.63
C ALA A 151 13.62 -5.75 -0.24
N VAL A 152 14.61 -5.30 -1.03
CA VAL A 152 16.04 -5.43 -0.69
C VAL A 152 16.49 -4.25 0.17
N VAL A 153 17.55 -4.47 0.95
CA VAL A 153 18.19 -3.44 1.78
C VAL A 153 19.54 -3.04 1.19
N ASN A 154 20.09 -1.91 1.64
CA ASN A 154 21.39 -1.42 1.20
C ASN A 154 22.25 -1.02 2.42
N ARG A 155 23.54 -0.76 2.19
CA ARG A 155 24.52 -0.44 3.24
C ARG A 155 24.52 1.00 3.73
N HIS A 156 23.99 1.92 2.93
CA HIS A 156 24.36 3.33 3.02
C HIS A 156 23.22 4.22 3.51
N THR A 157 21.99 3.89 3.13
CA THR A 157 20.86 4.80 3.27
C THR A 157 19.62 4.06 3.73
N ILE A 158 18.98 4.60 4.76
CA ILE A 158 17.68 4.14 5.24
C ILE A 158 16.64 4.30 4.13
N ARG A 159 15.86 3.26 3.87
CA ARG A 159 14.73 3.29 2.94
C ARG A 159 13.41 3.35 3.71
N LYS A 160 12.45 4.12 3.21
CA LYS A 160 11.07 4.24 3.70
C LYS A 160 10.07 4.02 2.56
N SER A 161 8.96 3.35 2.88
CA SER A 161 7.82 3.19 1.96
C SER A 161 6.53 2.89 2.70
#